data_AF-A0A7L3GL75-F1
#
_entry.id   AF-A0A7L3GL75-F1
#
_cell.length_a   1.000
_cell.length_b   1.000
_cell.length_c   1.000
_cell.angle_alpha   90.00
_cell.angle_beta   90.00
_cell.angle_gamma   90.00
#
_symmetry.space_group_name_H-M   'P 1'
#
loop_
_entity.id
_entity.type
_entity.pdbx_description
1 polymer ?
#
loop_
_entity_poly.entity_id
_entity_poly.type
_entity_poly.pdbx_seq_one_letter_code
_entity_poly.pdbx_strand_id
1 'polypeptide(L)'
;VNGVNISSVTHCQAVSFLRHPGPVLHLMVLQEKGFSNKTAQQDSTSATNREVIHVTLIKRDRSEPLGIKLIRKTDEAGIFILDLLEGGLAAKNGKLSRNDRVLSINGQDLRQGTPEAAAQIIQTTESRVNFVVLRQPGVQLSDPVEDGSTSNNSSSSSSNGGSPVHHRRRLDQNHYRRKSNYQKGSVSHEKTVAIKKEPKESLGITIGGGRDNKNKLPIYVTSVQPIGCLFRDGRIKRGDVLLSINGIDLTHLNYYEAVSALKSNAASHSVVLKALEILPLNSTESSLDIKEQGFSWSPLWITWLGLPSHLHCCQDIVLSKGNLESWGFSIVGGFEESKGNQPFFIKTIVPGTPAFRDRKLKCGDEIVAVNGVLAIGMSNSELIPMLKEQRNKVTLTVVSWPGSLV
;
A
#
# COMPACT_ATOMS: atom_id res chain seq x y z
N VAL A 1 -7.64 -16.85 12.06
CA VAL A 1 -9.02 -17.08 11.57
C VAL A 1 -9.56 -18.32 12.24
N ASN A 2 -10.65 -18.22 13.00
CA ASN A 2 -11.27 -19.33 13.74
C ASN A 2 -10.25 -20.12 14.59
N GLY A 3 -9.40 -19.41 15.34
CA GLY A 3 -8.32 -20.01 16.14
C GLY A 3 -7.09 -20.48 15.36
N VAL A 4 -7.16 -20.55 14.02
CA VAL A 4 -6.01 -20.89 13.16
C VAL A 4 -5.16 -19.66 12.88
N ASN A 5 -3.87 -19.73 13.18
CA ASN A 5 -2.93 -18.69 12.75
C ASN A 5 -2.72 -18.77 11.23
N ILE A 6 -2.99 -17.67 10.53
CA ILE A 6 -2.83 -17.57 9.07
C ILE A 6 -1.79 -16.51 8.66
N SER A 7 -0.92 -16.06 9.57
CA SER A 7 0.04 -14.98 9.29
C SER A 7 1.11 -15.35 8.25
N SER A 8 1.39 -16.63 8.08
CA SER A 8 2.44 -17.17 7.21
C SER A 8 1.91 -18.13 6.13
N VAL A 9 0.59 -18.18 5.91
CA VAL A 9 -0.02 -19.10 4.93
C VAL A 9 -0.21 -18.42 3.57
N THR A 10 -0.23 -19.22 2.51
CA THR A 10 -0.46 -18.75 1.13
C THR A 10 -1.83 -18.06 0.98
N HIS A 11 -1.99 -17.20 -0.02
CA HIS A 11 -3.27 -16.53 -0.27
C HIS A 11 -4.42 -17.54 -0.45
N CYS A 12 -4.18 -18.64 -1.18
CA CYS A 12 -5.16 -19.70 -1.38
C CYS A 12 -5.57 -20.37 -0.06
N GLN A 13 -4.62 -20.65 0.83
CA GLN A 13 -4.89 -21.20 2.15
C GLN A 13 -5.69 -20.21 3.02
N ALA A 14 -5.30 -18.94 3.04
CA ALA A 14 -6.03 -17.89 3.76
C ALA A 14 -7.48 -17.79 3.28
N VAL A 15 -7.70 -17.79 1.96
CA VAL A 15 -9.05 -17.80 1.36
C VAL A 15 -9.82 -19.06 1.75
N SER A 16 -9.19 -20.24 1.76
CA SER A 16 -9.82 -21.48 2.22
C SER A 16 -10.29 -21.35 3.67
N PHE A 17 -9.41 -20.92 4.59
CA PHE A 17 -9.78 -20.69 6.00
C PHE A 17 -10.92 -19.68 6.18
N LEU A 18 -10.97 -18.63 5.36
CA LEU A 18 -12.03 -17.62 5.40
C LEU A 18 -13.36 -18.10 4.79
N ARG A 19 -13.31 -19.07 3.85
CA ARG A 19 -14.49 -19.66 3.22
C ARG A 19 -15.11 -20.82 4.00
N HIS A 20 -14.48 -21.25 5.11
CA HIS A 20 -15.07 -22.31 5.93
C HIS A 20 -16.44 -21.86 6.46
N PRO A 21 -17.52 -22.61 6.16
CA PRO A 21 -18.85 -22.24 6.60
C PRO A 21 -18.94 -22.31 8.11
N GLY A 22 -19.45 -21.24 8.72
CA GLY A 22 -19.68 -21.15 10.16
C GLY A 22 -20.64 -20.01 10.47
N PRO A 23 -21.38 -20.08 11.60
CA PRO A 23 -22.32 -19.04 11.99
C PRO A 23 -21.63 -17.73 12.40
N VAL A 24 -20.35 -17.80 12.82
CA VAL A 24 -19.53 -16.65 13.24
C VAL A 24 -18.09 -16.85 12.76
N LEU A 25 -17.51 -15.80 12.14
CA LEU A 25 -16.11 -15.77 11.70
C LEU A 25 -15.25 -15.02 12.73
N HIS A 26 -14.33 -15.71 13.39
CA HIS A 26 -13.40 -15.10 14.35
C HIS A 26 -12.09 -14.71 13.68
N LEU A 27 -11.76 -13.42 13.69
CA LEU A 27 -10.52 -12.89 13.13
C LEU A 27 -9.60 -12.38 14.24
N MET A 28 -8.37 -12.88 14.28
CA MET A 28 -7.29 -12.30 15.05
C MET A 28 -6.32 -11.67 14.06
N VAL A 29 -6.13 -10.36 14.15
CA VAL A 29 -5.34 -9.58 13.19
C VAL A 29 -4.12 -9.06 13.93
N LEU A 30 -2.93 -9.36 13.40
CA LEU A 30 -1.68 -8.81 13.92
C LEU A 30 -1.58 -7.34 13.50
N GLN A 31 -1.53 -6.44 14.47
CA GLN A 31 -1.21 -5.03 14.24
C GLN A 31 0.30 -4.84 14.28
N GLU A 32 0.88 -4.21 13.26
CA GLU A 32 2.29 -3.82 13.31
C GLU A 32 2.56 -2.81 14.44
N LYS A 33 3.69 -2.92 15.14
CA LYS A 33 4.09 -1.94 16.17
C LYS A 33 4.31 -0.58 15.49
N GLY A 34 3.39 0.34 15.77
CA GLY A 34 3.12 1.56 15.01
C GLY A 34 1.61 1.81 14.91
N PHE A 35 0.81 0.76 15.07
CA PHE A 35 -0.66 0.79 15.17
C PHE A 35 -1.19 0.63 16.60
N SER A 36 -0.36 0.80 17.63
CA SER A 36 -0.82 0.72 19.03
C SER A 36 -1.74 1.91 19.35
N ASN A 37 -3.05 1.69 19.34
CA ASN A 37 -3.93 2.48 20.19
C ASN A 37 -3.46 2.26 21.63
N LYS A 38 -2.80 3.26 22.23
CA LYS A 38 -2.57 3.26 23.68
C LYS A 38 -3.92 3.36 24.38
N THR A 39 -4.54 2.21 24.60
CA THR A 39 -5.61 2.04 25.58
C THR A 39 -5.13 1.09 26.65
N ALA A 40 -4.91 1.69 27.83
CA ALA A 40 -4.85 1.07 29.15
C ALA A 40 -3.85 -0.09 29.35
N GLN A 41 -2.57 0.25 29.48
CA GLN A 41 -1.82 -0.29 30.61
C GLN A 41 -1.95 0.70 31.76
N GLN A 42 -2.67 0.30 32.79
CA GLN A 42 -2.57 0.94 34.10
C GLN A 42 -1.21 0.60 34.71
N ASP A 43 -0.64 1.66 35.29
CA ASP A 43 0.34 1.69 36.37
C ASP A 43 1.77 1.20 36.10
N SER A 44 2.65 2.16 35.77
CA SER A 44 3.33 2.94 36.82
C SER A 44 4.46 3.81 36.23
N THR A 45 4.58 5.02 36.77
CA THR A 45 5.69 5.99 36.61
C THR A 45 5.67 6.95 35.39
N SER A 46 4.82 7.97 35.46
CA SER A 46 5.24 9.40 35.35
C SER A 46 4.00 10.31 35.44
N ALA A 47 3.82 10.88 36.62
CA ALA A 47 2.77 11.86 36.90
C ALA A 47 3.04 13.14 36.11
N THR A 48 2.29 13.36 35.03
CA THR A 48 2.06 14.69 34.47
C THR A 48 0.63 15.08 34.80
N ASN A 49 0.44 16.09 35.64
CA ASN A 49 -0.85 16.61 36.09
C ASN A 49 -1.77 16.89 34.89
N ARG A 50 -2.80 16.04 34.70
CA ARG A 50 -3.84 16.22 33.68
C ARG A 50 -5.10 16.73 34.38
N GLU A 51 -5.57 17.91 34.00
CA GLU A 51 -6.74 18.54 34.61
C GLU A 51 -7.99 18.28 33.76
N VAL A 52 -9.06 17.77 34.39
CA VAL A 52 -10.38 17.60 33.77
C VAL A 52 -11.23 18.83 34.08
N ILE A 53 -11.66 19.54 33.04
CA ILE A 53 -12.38 20.81 33.15
C ILE A 53 -13.80 20.62 32.60
N HIS A 54 -14.80 21.06 33.36
CA HIS A 54 -16.19 21.08 32.95
C HIS A 54 -16.59 22.50 32.50
N VAL A 55 -17.09 22.62 31.27
CA VAL A 55 -17.49 23.91 30.69
C VAL A 55 -18.93 23.86 30.18
N THR A 56 -19.76 24.79 30.60
CA THR A 56 -21.10 25.00 30.04
C THR A 56 -21.09 26.24 29.16
N LEU A 57 -21.50 26.08 27.90
CA LEU A 57 -21.78 27.18 26.96
C LEU A 57 -23.29 27.27 26.74
N ILE A 58 -23.81 28.50 26.72
CA ILE A 58 -25.24 28.78 26.50
C ILE A 58 -25.37 29.51 25.17
N LYS A 59 -26.18 28.94 24.27
CA LYS A 59 -26.60 29.56 23.01
C LYS A 59 -27.91 30.32 23.21
N ARG A 60 -28.09 31.41 22.48
CA ARG A 60 -29.36 32.14 22.37
C ARG A 60 -30.36 31.41 21.48
N ASP A 61 -29.87 30.72 20.45
CA ASP A 61 -30.68 29.90 19.54
C ASP A 61 -29.86 28.73 18.96
N ARG A 62 -30.53 27.77 18.32
CA ARG A 62 -29.92 26.54 17.77
C ARG A 62 -28.84 26.81 16.69
N SER A 63 -28.97 27.92 15.96
CA SER A 63 -28.08 28.30 14.86
C SER A 63 -26.85 29.09 15.31
N GLU A 64 -26.83 29.58 16.56
CA GLU A 64 -25.69 30.34 17.08
C GLU A 64 -24.43 29.45 17.18
N PRO A 65 -23.33 29.83 16.51
CA PRO A 65 -22.10 29.07 16.57
C PRO A 65 -21.40 29.27 17.91
N LEU A 66 -20.82 28.21 18.46
CA LEU A 66 -20.04 28.28 19.71
C LEU A 66 -18.70 29.01 19.53
N GLY A 67 -18.23 29.18 18.29
CA GLY A 67 -16.92 29.77 18.01
C GLY A 67 -15.75 28.86 18.36
N ILE A 68 -15.87 27.54 18.13
CA ILE A 68 -14.83 26.55 18.42
C ILE A 68 -14.46 25.83 17.11
N LYS A 69 -13.17 25.71 16.82
CA LYS A 69 -12.64 24.88 15.74
C LYS A 69 -12.15 23.56 16.33
N LEU A 70 -12.82 22.46 15.98
CA LEU A 70 -12.47 21.12 16.42
C LEU A 70 -11.65 20.40 15.35
N ILE A 71 -10.63 19.67 15.76
CA ILE A 71 -9.81 18.85 14.87
C ILE A 71 -9.62 17.46 15.43
N ARG A 72 -9.36 16.51 14.54
CA ARG A 72 -8.78 15.23 14.90
C ARG A 72 -7.29 15.31 14.63
N LYS A 73 -6.49 15.04 15.66
CA LYS A 73 -5.03 14.93 15.53
C LYS A 73 -4.68 13.58 14.91
N THR A 74 -3.64 13.53 14.08
CA THR A 74 -3.21 12.29 13.39
C THR A 74 -2.43 11.37 14.32
N ASP A 75 -1.85 11.92 15.37
CA ASP A 75 -1.00 11.29 16.38
C ASP A 75 -1.73 10.97 17.70
N GLU A 76 -2.84 11.65 18.00
CA GLU A 76 -3.66 11.39 19.20
C GLU A 76 -5.13 11.15 18.84
N ALA A 77 -5.68 10.04 19.32
CA ALA A 77 -7.08 9.71 19.10
C ALA A 77 -8.01 10.58 19.97
N GLY A 78 -9.13 11.03 19.40
CA GLY A 78 -10.04 11.98 20.02
C GLY A 78 -10.09 13.30 19.27
N ILE A 79 -10.83 14.26 19.83
CA ILE A 79 -11.08 15.56 19.22
C ILE A 79 -10.44 16.63 20.10
N PHE A 80 -9.78 17.60 19.47
CA PHE A 80 -9.07 18.66 20.15
C PHE A 80 -9.59 20.02 19.68
N ILE A 81 -9.55 20.99 20.58
CA ILE A 81 -9.80 22.39 20.23
C ILE A 81 -8.55 22.91 19.52
N LEU A 82 -8.63 23.08 18.20
CA LEU A 82 -7.58 23.75 17.42
C LEU A 82 -7.56 25.24 17.74
N ASP A 83 -8.75 25.85 17.73
CA ASP A 83 -8.86 27.30 17.87
C ASP A 83 -10.21 27.74 18.47
N LEU A 84 -10.22 28.92 19.06
CA LEU A 84 -11.41 29.64 19.53
C LEU A 84 -11.55 30.91 18.70
N LEU A 85 -12.69 31.08 18.04
CA LEU A 85 -12.96 32.26 17.22
C LEU A 85 -13.10 33.50 18.11
N GLU A 86 -12.39 34.56 17.78
CA GLU A 86 -12.43 35.83 18.48
C GLU A 86 -13.87 36.39 18.49
N GLY A 87 -14.34 36.80 19.67
CA GLY A 87 -15.73 37.25 19.87
C GLY A 87 -16.79 36.13 19.93
N GLY A 88 -16.42 34.87 19.71
CA GLY A 88 -17.31 33.69 19.83
C GLY A 88 -17.67 33.32 21.28
N LEU A 89 -18.73 32.52 21.46
CA LEU A 89 -19.23 32.14 22.80
C LEU A 89 -18.17 31.44 23.65
N ALA A 90 -17.38 30.54 23.05
CA ALA A 90 -16.33 29.81 23.73
C ALA A 90 -15.14 30.71 24.14
N ALA A 91 -14.76 31.66 23.29
CA ALA A 91 -13.75 32.66 23.63
C ALA A 91 -14.23 33.60 24.75
N LYS A 92 -15.48 34.06 24.69
CA LYS A 92 -16.12 34.89 25.73
C LYS A 92 -16.26 34.18 27.07
N ASN A 93 -16.49 32.87 27.07
CA ASN A 93 -16.57 32.07 28.30
C ASN A 93 -15.19 31.88 28.94
N GLY A 94 -14.11 31.89 28.16
CA GLY A 94 -12.72 31.88 28.62
C GLY A 94 -12.24 30.56 29.26
N LYS A 95 -13.12 29.57 29.46
CA LYS A 95 -12.77 28.31 30.14
C LYS A 95 -12.16 27.26 29.21
N LEU A 96 -12.47 27.32 27.91
CA LEU A 96 -11.85 26.46 26.90
C LEU A 96 -10.55 27.07 26.40
N SER A 97 -9.60 26.24 25.96
CA SER A 97 -8.32 26.68 25.42
C SER A 97 -7.90 25.83 24.23
N ARG A 98 -6.99 26.36 23.41
CA ARG A 98 -6.34 25.59 22.35
C ARG A 98 -5.66 24.36 22.94
N ASN A 99 -5.67 23.27 22.19
CA ASN A 99 -5.20 21.94 22.57
C ASN A 99 -5.97 21.21 23.69
N ASP A 100 -7.07 21.77 24.20
CA ASP A 100 -7.96 21.01 25.09
C ASP A 100 -8.52 19.79 24.34
N ARG A 101 -8.41 18.61 24.96
CA ARG A 101 -8.99 17.38 24.42
C ARG A 101 -10.43 17.25 24.88
N VAL A 102 -11.37 17.18 23.95
CA VAL A 102 -12.79 17.00 24.26
C VAL A 102 -13.04 15.53 24.63
N LEU A 103 -13.44 15.30 25.88
CA LEU A 103 -13.81 13.98 26.38
C LEU A 103 -15.28 13.68 26.12
N SER A 104 -16.18 14.66 26.36
CA SER A 104 -17.61 14.49 26.08
C SER A 104 -18.33 15.82 25.84
N ILE A 105 -19.44 15.76 25.12
CA ILE A 105 -20.38 16.87 24.94
C ILE A 105 -21.79 16.40 25.31
N ASN A 106 -22.45 17.08 26.24
CA ASN A 106 -23.78 16.75 26.76
C ASN A 106 -23.93 15.28 27.18
N GLY A 107 -22.87 14.73 27.81
CA GLY A 107 -22.83 13.35 28.29
C GLY A 107 -22.51 12.30 27.21
N GLN A 108 -22.41 12.68 25.94
CA GLN A 108 -21.99 11.80 24.85
C GLN A 108 -20.46 11.72 24.78
N ASP A 109 -19.92 10.51 24.88
CA ASP A 109 -18.47 10.26 24.88
C ASP A 109 -17.86 10.51 23.49
N LEU A 110 -16.84 11.35 23.46
CA LEU A 110 -16.11 11.76 22.26
C LEU A 110 -14.60 11.48 22.36
N ARG A 111 -14.17 10.68 23.36
CA ARG A 111 -12.76 10.28 23.51
C ARG A 111 -12.16 9.61 22.27
N GLN A 112 -13.00 8.99 21.45
CA GLN A 112 -12.69 8.38 20.14
C GLN A 112 -13.58 8.92 19.00
N GLY A 113 -14.33 10.00 19.26
CA GLY A 113 -15.30 10.57 18.33
C GLY A 113 -14.64 11.35 17.20
N THR A 114 -15.45 11.81 16.24
CA THR A 114 -15.00 12.68 15.15
C THR A 114 -15.53 14.10 15.30
N PRO A 115 -14.85 15.13 14.73
CA PRO A 115 -15.33 16.50 14.75
C PRO A 115 -16.77 16.65 14.22
N GLU A 116 -17.16 15.82 13.26
CA GLU A 116 -18.51 15.79 12.69
C GLU A 116 -19.53 15.31 13.71
N ALA A 117 -19.22 14.26 14.48
CA ALA A 117 -20.08 13.78 15.56
C ALA A 117 -20.25 14.86 16.65
N ALA A 118 -19.16 15.53 17.03
CA ALA A 118 -19.22 16.65 17.96
C ALA A 118 -20.07 17.81 17.41
N ALA A 119 -19.90 18.16 16.13
CA ALA A 119 -20.68 19.21 15.47
C ALA A 119 -22.17 18.86 15.42
N GLN A 120 -22.52 17.61 15.14
CA GLN A 120 -23.91 17.13 15.17
C GLN A 120 -24.53 17.25 16.57
N ILE A 121 -23.80 16.85 17.62
CA ILE A 121 -24.27 16.99 19.01
C ILE A 121 -24.47 18.47 19.36
N ILE A 122 -23.52 19.34 18.97
CA ILE A 122 -23.61 20.78 19.18
C ILE A 122 -24.80 21.38 18.44
N GLN A 123 -25.05 21.00 17.18
CA GLN A 123 -26.14 21.54 16.35
C GLN A 123 -27.53 21.05 16.76
N THR A 124 -27.63 19.81 17.24
CA THR A 124 -28.91 19.24 17.72
C THR A 124 -29.32 19.76 19.10
N THR A 125 -28.36 20.27 19.87
CA THR A 125 -28.59 20.85 21.20
C THR A 125 -29.24 22.24 21.12
N GLU A 126 -30.33 22.44 21.88
CA GLU A 126 -31.15 23.66 21.82
C GLU A 126 -30.49 24.91 22.40
N SER A 127 -30.14 24.90 23.68
CA SER A 127 -29.70 26.10 24.39
C SER A 127 -28.43 25.89 25.22
N ARG A 128 -28.20 24.70 25.79
CA ARG A 128 -27.08 24.46 26.72
C ARG A 128 -26.18 23.33 26.25
N VAL A 129 -24.92 23.64 25.98
CA VAL A 129 -23.89 22.68 25.57
C VAL A 129 -22.87 22.51 26.70
N ASN A 130 -22.79 21.33 27.28
CA ASN A 130 -21.86 21.00 28.36
C ASN A 130 -20.68 20.20 27.81
N PHE A 131 -19.46 20.73 27.92
CA PHE A 131 -18.21 20.09 27.56
C PHE A 131 -17.53 19.52 28.81
N VAL A 132 -16.91 18.36 28.65
CA VAL A 132 -15.87 17.86 29.55
C VAL A 132 -14.60 17.78 28.73
N VAL A 133 -13.57 18.51 29.13
CA VAL A 133 -12.29 18.57 28.41
C VAL A 133 -11.12 18.22 29.31
N LEU A 134 -10.05 17.70 28.72
CA LEU A 134 -8.80 17.39 29.38
C LEU A 134 -7.72 18.36 28.91
N ARG A 135 -7.14 19.14 29.82
CA ARG A 135 -6.06 20.08 29.53
C ARG A 135 -4.72 19.49 29.96
N GLN A 136 -3.73 19.59 29.05
CA GLN A 136 -2.32 19.30 29.35
C GLN A 136 -1.56 20.64 29.42
N PRO A 137 -0.80 20.93 30.49
CA PRO A 137 0.02 22.14 30.55
C PRO A 137 1.18 22.03 29.53
N GLY A 138 1.23 22.96 28.58
CA GLY A 138 2.09 22.89 27.39
C GLY A 138 3.49 23.49 27.54
N VAL A 139 4.45 22.91 26.81
CA VAL A 139 5.72 23.54 26.42
C VAL A 139 5.47 24.30 25.11
N GLN A 140 5.73 25.60 25.10
CA GLN A 140 5.72 26.45 23.90
C GLN A 140 7.09 26.39 23.21
N LEU A 141 7.13 26.26 21.88
CA LEU A 141 8.32 26.49 21.07
C LEU A 141 7.98 27.37 19.87
N SER A 142 8.86 28.34 19.65
CA SER A 142 8.80 29.52 18.79
C SER A 142 9.26 29.29 17.35
N ASP A 143 8.72 30.09 16.42
CA ASP A 143 9.05 30.15 14.99
C ASP A 143 10.49 30.61 14.69
N PRO A 144 11.05 30.25 13.51
CA PRO A 144 12.08 31.07 12.86
C PRO A 144 11.77 31.44 11.39
N VAL A 145 11.61 32.76 11.19
CA VAL A 145 12.26 33.70 10.25
C VAL A 145 12.53 33.30 8.78
N GLU A 146 12.01 34.15 7.87
CA GLU A 146 12.28 34.28 6.44
C GLU A 146 13.71 34.74 6.12
N ASP A 147 14.30 34.29 5.01
CA ASP A 147 15.15 35.16 4.19
C ASP A 147 15.24 34.69 2.72
N GLY A 148 15.34 35.66 1.80
CA GLY A 148 15.11 35.48 0.36
C GLY A 148 16.30 35.74 -0.58
N SER A 149 16.02 35.52 -1.87
CA SER A 149 16.78 35.94 -3.09
C SER A 149 18.06 35.11 -3.38
N THR A 150 18.46 34.76 -4.62
CA THR A 150 18.31 35.42 -5.93
C THR A 150 18.65 34.43 -7.09
N SER A 151 18.25 34.82 -8.30
CA SER A 151 18.21 34.17 -9.62
C SER A 151 19.54 34.02 -10.42
N ASN A 152 19.61 33.08 -11.39
CA ASN A 152 19.74 33.32 -12.85
C ASN A 152 20.30 32.14 -13.71
N ASN A 153 19.63 31.88 -14.85
CA ASN A 153 20.07 31.56 -16.24
C ASN A 153 21.29 30.62 -16.51
N SER A 154 21.42 29.83 -17.58
CA SER A 154 20.64 29.54 -18.81
C SER A 154 21.36 28.43 -19.63
N SER A 155 20.58 27.58 -20.32
CA SER A 155 20.78 26.88 -21.62
C SER A 155 22.18 26.58 -22.22
N SER A 156 22.35 25.38 -22.78
CA SER A 156 22.63 25.20 -24.24
C SER A 156 22.55 23.74 -24.70
N SER A 157 22.14 23.61 -25.97
CA SER A 157 21.82 22.42 -26.76
C SER A 157 22.96 22.05 -27.73
N SER A 158 23.08 20.77 -28.12
CA SER A 158 23.53 20.40 -29.48
C SER A 158 23.13 18.97 -29.87
N SER A 159 22.47 18.90 -31.02
CA SER A 159 22.01 17.74 -31.78
C SER A 159 23.10 17.10 -32.63
N ASN A 160 22.95 15.81 -32.96
CA ASN A 160 23.28 15.30 -34.30
C ASN A 160 22.46 14.04 -34.65
N GLY A 161 21.86 14.05 -35.83
CA GLY A 161 20.94 13.04 -36.34
C GLY A 161 21.60 11.93 -37.15
N GLY A 162 20.87 10.81 -37.26
CA GLY A 162 21.11 9.72 -38.21
C GLY A 162 19.94 8.72 -38.17
N SER A 163 19.28 8.52 -39.31
CA SER A 163 18.27 7.49 -39.62
C SER A 163 18.46 7.14 -41.11
N PRO A 164 17.90 6.05 -41.69
CA PRO A 164 16.79 5.20 -41.21
C PRO A 164 16.93 3.67 -41.45
N VAL A 165 16.23 2.82 -40.68
CA VAL A 165 15.67 1.54 -41.19
C VAL A 165 14.39 1.18 -40.40
N HIS A 166 13.33 0.86 -41.13
CA HIS A 166 11.99 0.53 -40.63
C HIS A 166 11.90 -0.85 -39.97
N HIS A 167 11.64 -0.87 -38.66
CA HIS A 167 10.93 -1.98 -38.01
C HIS A 167 9.73 -1.45 -37.23
N ARG A 168 8.59 -2.13 -37.40
CA ARG A 168 7.29 -1.82 -36.80
C ARG A 168 7.43 -1.51 -35.31
N ARG A 169 6.90 -0.35 -34.89
CA ARG A 169 6.78 0.10 -33.50
C ARG A 169 6.28 -1.02 -32.58
N ARG A 170 7.18 -1.60 -31.79
CA ARG A 170 6.86 -2.12 -30.46
C ARG A 170 6.61 -0.92 -29.56
N LEU A 171 5.56 -0.97 -28.75
CA LEU A 171 5.33 0.01 -27.70
C LEU A 171 6.46 -0.18 -26.68
N ASP A 172 7.38 0.78 -26.57
CA ASP A 172 8.48 0.75 -25.59
C ASP A 172 7.91 0.80 -24.16
N GLN A 173 7.82 -0.36 -23.51
CA GLN A 173 7.55 -0.51 -22.08
C GLN A 173 8.86 -0.45 -21.25
N ASN A 174 9.83 0.36 -21.68
CA ASN A 174 11.18 0.43 -21.08
C ASN A 174 11.35 1.50 -20.00
N HIS A 175 10.27 2.16 -19.57
CA HIS A 175 10.37 3.14 -18.49
C HIS A 175 9.94 2.48 -17.17
N TYR A 176 10.63 2.82 -16.08
CA TYR A 176 10.46 2.30 -14.70
C TYR A 176 11.36 1.12 -14.27
N ARG A 177 12.57 0.99 -14.82
CA ARG A 177 13.62 0.09 -14.30
C ARG A 177 14.18 0.60 -12.93
N ARG A 178 13.65 0.05 -11.84
CA ARG A 178 14.11 0.09 -10.43
C ARG A 178 15.28 -0.86 -10.17
N LYS A 179 16.27 -0.41 -9.38
CA LYS A 179 16.95 -1.25 -8.36
C LYS A 179 16.15 -1.10 -7.07
N SER A 180 15.46 -2.15 -6.62
CA SER A 180 14.53 -2.05 -5.50
C SER A 180 15.26 -1.82 -4.18
N ASN A 181 15.07 -0.66 -3.56
CA ASN A 181 15.46 -0.38 -2.17
C ASN A 181 14.29 -0.59 -1.19
N TYR A 182 13.28 -1.40 -1.56
CA TYR A 182 12.28 -1.85 -0.59
C TYR A 182 12.99 -2.79 0.41
N GLN A 183 13.59 -2.22 1.45
CA GLN A 183 14.35 -2.91 2.49
C GLN A 183 13.44 -3.61 3.52
N LYS A 184 12.29 -4.12 3.07
CA LYS A 184 11.45 -4.98 3.89
C LYS A 184 11.22 -6.31 3.20
N GLY A 185 12.27 -7.14 3.21
CA GLY A 185 12.06 -8.56 3.49
C GLY A 185 12.47 -9.59 2.44
N SER A 186 12.95 -9.22 1.25
CA SER A 186 13.44 -10.23 0.30
C SER A 186 14.64 -9.77 -0.51
N VAL A 187 15.71 -10.58 -0.53
CA VAL A 187 16.82 -10.43 -1.48
C VAL A 187 16.51 -11.33 -2.67
N SER A 188 16.60 -10.79 -3.88
CA SER A 188 16.45 -11.60 -5.09
C SER A 188 17.81 -11.82 -5.76
N HIS A 189 18.04 -13.04 -6.22
CA HIS A 189 19.28 -13.43 -6.88
C HIS A 189 18.97 -14.09 -8.23
N GLU A 190 19.50 -13.52 -9.31
CA GLU A 190 19.40 -14.13 -10.63
C GLU A 190 20.45 -15.25 -10.76
N LYS A 191 20.00 -16.43 -11.16
CA LYS A 191 20.83 -17.61 -11.41
C LYS A 191 20.64 -18.12 -12.82
N THR A 192 21.74 -18.59 -13.42
CA THR A 192 21.75 -19.29 -14.71
C THR A 192 22.12 -20.75 -14.50
N VAL A 193 21.26 -21.65 -14.96
CA VAL A 193 21.35 -23.10 -14.75
C VAL A 193 21.40 -23.77 -16.11
N ALA A 194 22.58 -24.28 -16.48
CA ALA A 194 22.78 -25.10 -17.66
C ALA A 194 22.77 -26.59 -17.26
N ILE A 195 21.90 -27.37 -17.89
CA ILE A 195 21.70 -28.80 -17.61
C ILE A 195 21.77 -29.59 -18.91
N LYS A 196 22.39 -30.77 -18.83
CA LYS A 196 22.32 -31.82 -19.87
C LYS A 196 21.20 -32.79 -19.53
N LYS A 197 20.44 -33.17 -20.55
CA LYS A 197 19.24 -34.01 -20.41
C LYS A 197 19.47 -35.34 -21.10
N GLU A 198 18.97 -36.40 -20.47
CA GLU A 198 18.87 -37.69 -21.13
C GLU A 198 17.81 -37.66 -22.25
N PRO A 199 17.92 -38.53 -23.27
CA PRO A 199 16.88 -38.67 -24.29
C PRO A 199 15.51 -38.88 -23.65
N LYS A 200 14.51 -38.09 -24.07
CA LYS A 200 13.12 -38.14 -23.57
C LYS A 200 12.93 -37.77 -22.09
N GLU A 201 13.98 -37.35 -21.39
CA GLU A 201 13.87 -36.85 -20.02
C GLU A 201 13.09 -35.53 -20.01
N SER A 202 12.16 -35.37 -19.07
CA SER A 202 11.43 -34.11 -18.91
C SER A 202 12.21 -33.12 -18.05
N LEU A 203 11.85 -31.84 -18.12
CA LEU A 203 12.35 -30.84 -17.15
C LEU A 203 11.90 -31.18 -15.71
N GLY A 204 10.73 -31.81 -15.57
CA GLY A 204 10.09 -32.17 -14.30
C GLY A 204 9.79 -30.99 -13.41
N ILE A 205 9.24 -29.92 -13.98
CA ILE A 205 8.69 -28.80 -13.23
C ILE A 205 7.23 -28.57 -13.60
N THR A 206 6.47 -28.05 -12.66
CA THR A 206 5.19 -27.40 -12.94
C THR A 206 5.36 -25.90 -12.77
N ILE A 207 4.64 -25.13 -13.58
CA ILE A 207 4.69 -23.67 -13.56
C ILE A 207 3.34 -23.07 -13.23
N GLY A 208 3.35 -21.83 -12.73
CA GLY A 208 2.20 -20.97 -12.56
C GLY A 208 2.48 -19.56 -13.09
N GLY A 209 1.48 -18.69 -13.01
CA GLY A 209 1.59 -17.30 -13.48
C GLY A 209 1.13 -17.10 -14.92
N GLY A 210 1.69 -16.11 -15.60
CA GLY A 210 1.32 -15.70 -16.96
C GLY A 210 0.71 -14.29 -16.97
N ARG A 211 1.08 -13.49 -17.98
CA ARG A 211 0.62 -12.08 -18.10
C ARG A 211 -0.84 -11.93 -18.51
N ASP A 212 -1.46 -12.99 -19.00
CA ASP A 212 -2.88 -13.10 -19.33
C ASP A 212 -3.76 -13.42 -18.12
N ASN A 213 -3.17 -13.88 -17.01
CA ASN A 213 -3.90 -14.19 -15.79
C ASN A 213 -4.40 -12.91 -15.09
N LYS A 214 -5.46 -13.02 -14.27
CA LYS A 214 -6.07 -11.91 -13.50
C LYS A 214 -5.06 -11.09 -12.70
N ASN A 215 -3.99 -11.73 -12.22
CA ASN A 215 -2.96 -11.11 -11.40
C ASN A 215 -1.67 -10.76 -12.19
N LYS A 216 -1.65 -11.00 -13.51
CA LYS A 216 -0.56 -10.66 -14.45
C LYS A 216 0.85 -10.98 -13.94
N LEU A 217 0.99 -12.12 -13.26
CA LEU A 217 2.23 -12.55 -12.61
C LEU A 217 3.26 -13.05 -13.63
N PRO A 218 4.57 -12.94 -13.34
CA PRO A 218 5.58 -13.61 -14.14
C PRO A 218 5.44 -15.13 -14.03
N ILE A 219 6.10 -15.87 -14.92
CA ILE A 219 6.13 -17.34 -14.87
C ILE A 219 6.99 -17.79 -13.70
N TYR A 220 6.48 -18.67 -12.84
CA TYR A 220 7.21 -19.19 -11.68
C TYR A 220 7.01 -20.68 -11.48
N VAL A 221 7.94 -21.33 -10.77
CA VAL A 221 7.93 -22.76 -10.50
C VAL A 221 6.98 -23.06 -9.34
N THR A 222 5.96 -23.88 -9.57
CA THR A 222 4.99 -24.32 -8.54
C THR A 222 5.40 -25.63 -7.87
N SER A 223 6.17 -26.47 -8.57
CA SER A 223 6.73 -27.73 -8.05
C SER A 223 7.91 -28.19 -8.91
N VAL A 224 8.83 -28.92 -8.28
CA VAL A 224 9.94 -29.62 -8.92
C VAL A 224 9.76 -31.11 -8.62
N GLN A 225 9.50 -31.91 -9.65
CA GLN A 225 9.14 -33.32 -9.53
C GLN A 225 10.38 -34.21 -9.44
N PRO A 226 10.38 -35.26 -8.58
CA PRO A 226 11.53 -36.15 -8.32
C PRO A 226 11.97 -37.03 -9.49
N ILE A 227 11.48 -36.75 -10.70
CA ILE A 227 11.73 -37.50 -11.93
C ILE A 227 12.34 -36.62 -13.05
N GLY A 228 12.46 -35.31 -12.84
CA GLY A 228 12.98 -34.38 -13.85
C GLY A 228 14.47 -34.10 -13.75
N CYS A 229 15.06 -33.66 -14.85
CA CYS A 229 16.46 -33.23 -14.86
C CYS A 229 16.71 -32.05 -13.91
N LEU A 230 15.72 -31.18 -13.69
CA LEU A 230 15.83 -30.04 -12.77
C LEU A 230 15.83 -30.46 -11.30
N PHE A 231 15.18 -31.59 -10.97
CA PHE A 231 15.23 -32.14 -9.62
C PHE A 231 16.60 -32.74 -9.32
N ARG A 232 17.17 -33.50 -10.27
CA ARG A 232 18.53 -34.05 -10.14
C ARG A 232 19.58 -32.95 -9.97
N ASP A 233 19.43 -31.84 -10.69
CA ASP A 233 20.34 -30.69 -10.59
C ASP A 233 20.14 -29.89 -9.29
N GLY A 234 18.89 -29.74 -8.83
CA GLY A 234 18.54 -29.17 -7.53
C GLY A 234 18.71 -27.65 -7.41
N ARG A 235 19.26 -26.95 -8.41
CA ARG A 235 19.43 -25.48 -8.36
C ARG A 235 18.15 -24.71 -8.60
N ILE A 236 17.22 -25.27 -9.39
CA ILE A 236 15.87 -24.70 -9.56
C ILE A 236 14.94 -25.24 -8.47
N LYS A 237 14.25 -24.35 -7.79
CA LYS A 237 13.40 -24.66 -6.64
C LYS A 237 11.97 -24.14 -6.84
N ARG A 238 11.05 -24.68 -6.05
CA ARG A 238 9.69 -24.14 -5.91
C ARG A 238 9.76 -22.65 -5.52
N GLY A 239 9.02 -21.81 -6.22
CA GLY A 239 8.98 -20.36 -6.00
C GLY A 239 9.94 -19.54 -6.88
N ASP A 240 10.90 -20.17 -7.56
CA ASP A 240 11.77 -19.47 -8.50
C ASP A 240 10.95 -18.87 -9.66
N VAL A 241 11.24 -17.62 -10.03
CA VAL A 241 10.64 -16.95 -11.19
C VAL A 241 11.49 -17.23 -12.42
N LEU A 242 10.89 -17.80 -13.47
CA LEU A 242 11.60 -18.13 -14.70
C LEU A 242 11.72 -16.89 -15.58
N LEU A 243 12.94 -16.53 -15.93
CA LEU A 243 13.27 -15.37 -16.76
C LEU A 243 13.45 -15.76 -18.22
N SER A 244 14.18 -16.84 -18.50
CA SER A 244 14.36 -17.32 -19.87
C SER A 244 14.68 -18.81 -19.94
N ILE A 245 14.42 -19.42 -21.10
CA ILE A 245 14.89 -20.77 -21.46
C ILE A 245 15.58 -20.73 -22.82
N ASN A 246 16.84 -21.18 -22.88
CA ASN A 246 17.68 -21.17 -24.09
C ASN A 246 17.70 -19.80 -24.81
N GLY A 247 17.69 -18.72 -24.04
CA GLY A 247 17.65 -17.35 -24.57
C GLY A 247 16.26 -16.84 -24.97
N ILE A 248 15.21 -17.68 -24.94
CA ILE A 248 13.83 -17.24 -25.09
C ILE A 248 13.37 -16.59 -23.79
N ASP A 249 13.04 -15.30 -23.86
CA ASP A 249 12.48 -14.54 -22.74
C ASP A 249 11.08 -15.05 -22.35
N LEU A 250 10.88 -15.31 -21.07
CA LEU A 250 9.63 -15.79 -20.48
C LEU A 250 8.90 -14.70 -19.68
N THR A 251 9.53 -13.56 -19.43
CA THR A 251 9.07 -12.54 -18.45
C THR A 251 7.74 -11.88 -18.83
N HIS A 252 7.42 -11.83 -20.11
CA HIS A 252 6.21 -11.17 -20.64
C HIS A 252 5.24 -12.12 -21.33
N LEU A 253 5.49 -13.43 -21.28
CA LEU A 253 4.64 -14.41 -21.94
C LEU A 253 3.34 -14.66 -21.17
N ASN A 254 2.31 -15.04 -21.91
CA ASN A 254 1.14 -15.69 -21.33
C ASN A 254 1.48 -17.13 -20.89
N TYR A 255 0.59 -17.75 -20.10
CA TYR A 255 0.82 -19.09 -19.58
C TYR A 255 1.08 -20.14 -20.69
N TYR A 256 0.29 -20.12 -21.76
CA TYR A 256 0.37 -21.10 -22.84
C TYR A 256 1.62 -20.94 -23.69
N GLU A 257 2.03 -19.69 -23.98
CA GLU A 257 3.27 -19.36 -24.65
C GLU A 257 4.48 -19.85 -23.86
N ALA A 258 4.48 -19.64 -22.54
CA ALA A 258 5.54 -20.13 -21.66
C ALA A 258 5.60 -21.67 -21.65
N VAL A 259 4.45 -22.35 -21.54
CA VAL A 259 4.38 -23.82 -21.62
C VAL A 259 4.92 -24.31 -22.96
N SER A 260 4.54 -23.66 -24.07
CA SER A 260 5.01 -24.00 -25.41
C SER A 260 6.54 -23.84 -25.51
N ALA A 261 7.08 -22.69 -25.09
CA ALA A 261 8.51 -22.43 -25.08
C ALA A 261 9.29 -23.45 -24.23
N LEU A 262 8.78 -23.79 -23.03
CA LEU A 262 9.38 -24.79 -22.16
C LEU A 262 9.36 -26.19 -22.78
N LYS A 263 8.23 -26.61 -23.37
CA LYS A 263 8.08 -27.93 -24.01
C LYS A 263 8.97 -28.06 -25.25
N SER A 264 9.00 -27.06 -26.12
CA SER A 264 9.84 -27.08 -27.32
C SER A 264 11.32 -27.13 -26.98
N ASN A 265 11.76 -26.39 -25.96
CA ASN A 265 13.15 -26.43 -25.50
C ASN A 265 13.49 -27.67 -24.68
N ALA A 266 12.51 -28.29 -24.02
CA ALA A 266 12.70 -29.58 -23.36
C ALA A 266 13.04 -30.71 -24.34
N ALA A 267 12.81 -30.56 -25.65
CA ALA A 267 13.27 -31.53 -26.65
C ALA A 267 14.80 -31.49 -26.86
N SER A 268 15.48 -30.42 -26.45
CA SER A 268 16.92 -30.27 -26.62
C SER A 268 17.70 -31.10 -25.59
N HIS A 269 18.88 -31.57 -26.00
CA HIS A 269 19.81 -32.33 -25.16
C HIS A 269 20.50 -31.47 -24.08
N SER A 270 20.48 -30.15 -24.26
CA SER A 270 20.93 -29.19 -23.27
C SER A 270 19.92 -28.07 -23.13
N VAL A 271 19.70 -27.63 -21.90
CA VAL A 271 18.80 -26.54 -21.56
C VAL A 271 19.52 -25.57 -20.62
N VAL A 272 19.44 -24.29 -20.94
CA VAL A 272 19.93 -23.17 -20.12
C VAL A 272 18.73 -22.38 -19.64
N LEU A 273 18.48 -22.42 -18.32
CA LEU A 273 17.45 -21.63 -17.68
C LEU A 273 18.07 -20.43 -16.96
N LYS A 274 17.44 -19.27 -17.10
CA LYS A 274 17.66 -18.15 -16.17
C LYS A 274 16.46 -18.04 -15.26
N ALA A 275 16.70 -17.94 -13.96
CA ALA A 275 15.65 -17.82 -12.97
C ALA A 275 16.05 -16.81 -11.88
N LEU A 276 15.06 -16.25 -11.21
CA LEU A 276 15.21 -15.38 -10.07
C LEU A 276 14.77 -16.13 -8.81
N GLU A 277 15.70 -16.37 -7.90
CA GLU A 277 15.43 -16.90 -6.55
C GLU A 277 15.09 -15.75 -5.62
N ILE A 278 13.95 -15.84 -4.92
CA ILE A 278 13.50 -14.81 -3.98
C ILE A 278 13.67 -15.38 -2.57
N LEU A 279 14.69 -14.90 -1.85
CA LEU A 279 15.01 -15.35 -0.50
C LEU A 279 14.23 -14.50 0.52
N PRO A 280 13.32 -15.08 1.31
CA PRO A 280 12.71 -14.39 2.43
C PRO A 280 13.77 -14.11 3.51
N LEU A 281 13.88 -12.86 3.97
CA LEU A 281 14.95 -12.42 4.88
C LEU A 281 14.81 -12.98 6.31
N ASN A 282 13.61 -13.46 6.71
CA ASN A 282 13.29 -13.89 8.09
C ASN A 282 12.31 -15.08 8.17
N SER A 283 12.50 -16.17 7.41
CA SER A 283 11.75 -17.41 7.65
C SER A 283 12.63 -18.46 8.31
N THR A 284 12.73 -18.41 9.63
CA THR A 284 13.26 -19.51 10.46
C THR A 284 12.28 -20.67 10.63
N GLU A 285 11.12 -20.65 9.96
CA GLU A 285 10.20 -21.78 10.03
C GLU A 285 10.23 -22.57 8.74
N SER A 286 10.75 -23.79 8.87
CA SER A 286 10.43 -24.94 8.03
C SER A 286 8.96 -24.85 7.62
N SER A 287 8.72 -24.67 6.32
CA SER A 287 7.44 -24.96 5.68
C SER A 287 6.99 -26.35 6.15
N LEU A 288 6.15 -26.41 7.16
CA LEU A 288 5.42 -27.62 7.49
C LEU A 288 4.60 -27.93 6.23
N ASP A 289 5.00 -28.98 5.51
CA ASP A 289 4.28 -29.55 4.38
C ASP A 289 2.94 -30.12 4.90
N ILE A 290 2.02 -29.22 5.25
CA ILE A 290 0.63 -29.56 5.52
C ILE A 290 0.04 -29.89 4.15
N LYS A 291 -0.14 -31.20 3.91
CA LYS A 291 -0.72 -31.78 2.68
C LYS A 291 -1.79 -30.87 2.09
N GLU A 292 -1.45 -30.25 0.95
CA GLU A 292 -2.35 -29.41 0.16
C GLU A 292 -3.54 -30.26 -0.32
N GLN A 293 -4.65 -30.18 0.39
CA GLN A 293 -5.93 -30.75 -0.05
C GLN A 293 -6.48 -29.91 -1.21
N GLY A 294 -6.06 -30.23 -2.44
CA GLY A 294 -6.77 -29.87 -3.67
C GLY A 294 -6.58 -28.46 -4.25
N PHE A 295 -5.65 -27.65 -3.74
CA PHE A 295 -5.37 -26.32 -4.29
C PHE A 295 -3.96 -26.23 -4.87
N SER A 296 -3.78 -25.52 -6.00
CA SER A 296 -2.47 -25.24 -6.57
C SER A 296 -1.72 -24.21 -5.70
N TRP A 297 -0.51 -24.55 -5.29
CA TRP A 297 0.33 -23.65 -4.51
C TRP A 297 0.66 -22.34 -5.22
N SER A 298 0.72 -21.26 -4.43
CA SER A 298 1.21 -19.95 -4.87
C SER A 298 2.06 -19.30 -3.77
N PRO A 299 3.09 -18.52 -4.12
CA PRO A 299 3.86 -17.70 -3.18
C PRO A 299 3.00 -16.73 -2.37
N LEU A 300 3.52 -16.30 -1.21
CA LEU A 300 2.94 -15.20 -0.44
C LEU A 300 2.89 -13.93 -1.29
N TRP A 301 1.85 -13.11 -1.12
CA TRP A 301 1.67 -11.93 -1.96
C TRP A 301 2.81 -10.90 -1.80
N ILE A 302 3.39 -10.82 -0.60
CA ILE A 302 4.56 -9.98 -0.29
C ILE A 302 5.80 -10.37 -1.09
N THR A 303 5.90 -11.64 -1.55
CA THR A 303 6.99 -12.09 -2.41
C THR A 303 6.98 -11.34 -3.74
N TRP A 304 5.79 -10.98 -4.24
CA TRP A 304 5.64 -10.25 -5.49
C TRP A 304 6.03 -8.78 -5.38
N LEU A 305 5.79 -8.14 -4.23
CA LEU A 305 6.25 -6.77 -3.95
C LEU A 305 7.78 -6.63 -4.02
N GLY A 306 8.49 -7.69 -3.67
CA GLY A 306 9.95 -7.75 -3.68
C GLY A 306 10.57 -7.96 -5.06
N LEU A 307 9.75 -8.09 -6.11
CA LEU A 307 10.28 -8.32 -7.45
C LEU A 307 11.09 -7.12 -7.97
N PRO A 308 12.09 -7.38 -8.83
CA PRO A 308 12.64 -6.34 -9.69
C PRO A 308 11.54 -5.72 -10.55
N SER A 309 11.52 -4.39 -10.61
CA SER A 309 10.55 -3.62 -11.41
C SER A 309 10.37 -4.04 -12.86
N HIS A 310 11.40 -4.55 -13.55
CA HIS A 310 11.28 -5.01 -14.92
C HIS A 310 10.37 -6.25 -15.03
N LEU A 311 10.08 -6.91 -13.91
CA LEU A 311 9.10 -7.99 -13.82
C LEU A 311 7.72 -7.49 -13.38
N HIS A 312 7.56 -6.22 -13.01
CA HIS A 312 6.26 -5.65 -12.66
C HIS A 312 5.43 -5.47 -13.92
N CYS A 313 4.15 -5.81 -13.85
CA CYS A 313 3.20 -5.48 -14.91
C CYS A 313 2.55 -4.14 -14.57
N CYS A 314 3.16 -3.06 -15.06
CA CYS A 314 2.61 -1.72 -14.90
C CYS A 314 1.38 -1.54 -15.82
N GLN A 315 0.37 -0.87 -15.30
CA GLN A 315 -0.83 -0.50 -16.05
C GLN A 315 -1.14 0.98 -15.83
N ASP A 316 -1.40 1.67 -16.93
CA ASP A 316 -1.90 3.04 -16.88
C ASP A 316 -3.43 3.02 -16.69
N ILE A 317 -3.88 3.75 -15.68
CA ILE A 317 -5.28 3.95 -15.34
C ILE A 317 -5.56 5.44 -15.47
N VAL A 318 -6.45 5.77 -16.40
CA VAL A 318 -6.87 7.14 -16.66
C VAL A 318 -8.17 7.39 -15.93
N LEU A 319 -8.13 8.20 -14.87
CA LEU A 319 -9.31 8.64 -14.16
C LEU A 319 -9.76 10.00 -14.68
N SER A 320 -11.06 10.21 -14.76
CA SER A 320 -11.66 11.50 -15.13
C SER A 320 -12.71 11.90 -14.10
N LYS A 321 -12.73 13.17 -13.70
CA LYS A 321 -13.61 13.68 -12.65
C LYS A 321 -14.18 15.07 -12.99
N GLY A 322 -15.29 15.43 -12.36
CA GLY A 322 -15.80 16.80 -12.39
C GLY A 322 -14.98 17.77 -11.51
N ASN A 323 -15.12 19.08 -11.74
CA ASN A 323 -14.33 20.12 -11.05
C ASN A 323 -14.39 20.05 -9.51
N LEU A 324 -15.53 19.65 -8.96
CA LEU A 324 -15.79 19.59 -7.50
C LEU A 324 -15.69 18.16 -6.93
N GLU A 325 -15.50 17.16 -7.78
CA GLU A 325 -15.39 15.76 -7.34
C GLU A 325 -13.95 15.48 -6.90
N SER A 326 -13.79 14.56 -5.93
CA SER A 326 -12.47 14.00 -5.59
C SER A 326 -12.16 12.81 -6.49
N TRP A 327 -10.89 12.38 -6.54
CA TRP A 327 -10.54 11.14 -7.24
C TRP A 327 -11.17 9.90 -6.61
N GLY A 328 -11.48 9.96 -5.31
CA GLY A 328 -12.21 8.91 -4.62
C GLY A 328 -11.37 7.72 -4.15
N PHE A 329 -10.08 7.93 -3.90
CA PHE A 329 -9.21 6.94 -3.28
C PHE A 329 -8.33 7.57 -2.20
N SER A 330 -7.82 6.76 -1.29
CA SER A 330 -6.78 7.16 -0.33
C SER A 330 -5.51 6.35 -0.53
N ILE A 331 -4.38 6.91 -0.11
CA ILE A 331 -3.06 6.31 -0.25
C ILE A 331 -2.39 6.13 1.11
N VAL A 332 -1.46 5.20 1.19
CA VAL A 332 -0.51 5.02 2.30
C VAL A 332 0.90 4.87 1.73
N GLY A 333 1.92 5.07 2.55
CA GLY A 333 3.33 4.99 2.15
C GLY A 333 3.97 6.36 1.95
N GLY A 334 4.96 6.43 1.09
CA GLY A 334 5.81 7.59 0.86
C GLY A 334 7.11 7.55 1.65
N PHE A 335 8.05 8.40 1.23
CA PHE A 335 9.28 8.65 1.97
C PHE A 335 9.01 9.42 3.26
N GLU A 336 9.57 8.93 4.36
CA GLU A 336 9.57 9.58 5.67
C GLU A 336 10.93 9.36 6.32
N GLU A 337 11.57 10.40 6.86
CA GLU A 337 12.95 10.32 7.39
C GLU A 337 13.13 9.22 8.45
N SER A 338 12.09 8.94 9.24
CA SER A 338 12.10 7.93 10.30
C SER A 338 11.80 6.49 9.82
N LYS A 339 11.11 6.32 8.68
CA LYS A 339 10.64 5.01 8.18
C LYS A 339 11.23 4.62 6.83
N GLY A 340 12.07 5.49 6.26
CA GLY A 340 12.66 5.32 4.94
C GLY A 340 11.65 5.46 3.81
N ASN A 341 12.03 4.96 2.64
CA ASN A 341 11.21 5.05 1.44
C ASN A 341 10.21 3.89 1.38
N GLN A 342 8.94 4.16 1.63
CA GLN A 342 7.86 3.19 1.42
C GLN A 342 7.11 3.53 0.12
N PRO A 343 6.77 2.54 -0.73
CA PRO A 343 5.92 2.78 -1.90
C PRO A 343 4.52 3.22 -1.53
N PHE A 344 3.89 3.90 -2.48
CA PHE A 344 2.53 4.36 -2.33
C PHE A 344 1.55 3.26 -2.71
N PHE A 345 0.68 2.88 -1.79
CA PHE A 345 -0.39 1.91 -2.03
C PHE A 345 -1.76 2.56 -1.94
N ILE A 346 -2.69 2.15 -2.79
CA ILE A 346 -4.11 2.47 -2.66
C ILE A 346 -4.65 1.77 -1.42
N LYS A 347 -5.08 2.54 -0.43
CA LYS A 347 -5.64 1.98 0.81
C LYS A 347 -7.14 1.73 0.70
N THR A 348 -7.87 2.71 0.16
CA THR A 348 -9.32 2.63 0.01
C THR A 348 -9.77 3.25 -1.30
N ILE A 349 -10.90 2.76 -1.80
CA ILE A 349 -11.65 3.35 -2.91
C ILE A 349 -13.06 3.63 -2.40
N VAL A 350 -13.53 4.86 -2.61
CA VAL A 350 -14.81 5.35 -2.11
C VAL A 350 -15.91 5.02 -3.12
N PRO A 351 -16.98 4.29 -2.74
CA PRO A 351 -18.08 3.97 -3.63
C PRO A 351 -18.69 5.20 -4.31
N GLY A 352 -19.08 5.04 -5.57
CA GLY A 352 -19.74 6.08 -6.35
C GLY A 352 -18.83 7.21 -6.85
N THR A 353 -17.52 7.17 -6.60
CA THR A 353 -16.52 8.16 -7.08
C THR A 353 -15.88 7.76 -8.41
N PRO A 354 -15.06 8.61 -9.07
CA PRO A 354 -14.39 8.30 -10.33
C PRO A 354 -13.54 7.02 -10.28
N ALA A 355 -12.70 6.87 -9.25
CA ALA A 355 -11.89 5.66 -9.07
C ALA A 355 -12.75 4.40 -8.95
N PHE A 356 -13.87 4.47 -8.22
CA PHE A 356 -14.80 3.35 -8.09
C PHE A 356 -15.52 3.01 -9.39
N ARG A 357 -15.95 4.03 -10.15
CA ARG A 357 -16.67 3.85 -11.42
C ARG A 357 -15.77 3.28 -12.52
N ASP A 358 -14.48 3.62 -12.53
CA ASP A 358 -13.52 3.07 -13.51
C ASP A 358 -13.22 1.58 -13.29
N ARG A 359 -13.29 1.09 -12.03
CA ARG A 359 -13.13 -0.32 -11.62
C ARG A 359 -11.77 -0.96 -11.95
N LYS A 360 -10.82 -0.25 -12.56
CA LYS A 360 -9.48 -0.80 -12.83
C LYS A 360 -8.55 -0.60 -11.64
N LEU A 361 -8.68 0.52 -10.94
CA LEU A 361 -7.92 0.81 -9.73
C LEU A 361 -8.48 -0.04 -8.58
N LYS A 362 -7.60 -0.64 -7.79
CA LYS A 362 -7.97 -1.53 -6.67
C LYS A 362 -7.23 -1.16 -5.40
N CYS A 363 -7.83 -1.48 -4.26
CA CYS A 363 -7.13 -1.42 -2.98
C CYS A 363 -5.94 -2.38 -2.99
N GLY A 364 -4.77 -1.93 -2.58
CA GLY A 364 -3.51 -2.67 -2.63
C GLY A 364 -2.67 -2.42 -3.87
N ASP A 365 -3.18 -1.71 -4.88
CA ASP A 365 -2.36 -1.32 -6.03
C ASP A 365 -1.26 -0.35 -5.61
N GLU A 366 -0.05 -0.57 -6.13
CA GLU A 366 1.09 0.32 -5.93
C GLU A 366 1.08 1.43 -6.99
N ILE A 367 1.08 2.70 -6.59
CA ILE A 367 1.27 3.83 -7.50
C ILE A 367 2.77 3.97 -7.78
N VAL A 368 3.16 3.77 -9.03
CA VAL A 368 4.56 3.92 -9.46
C VAL A 368 4.81 5.21 -10.22
N ALA A 369 3.78 5.80 -10.84
CA ALA A 369 3.86 7.12 -11.44
C ALA A 369 2.49 7.82 -11.51
N VAL A 370 2.52 9.15 -11.57
CA VAL A 370 1.36 10.02 -11.81
C VAL A 370 1.68 10.92 -12.99
N ASN A 371 0.87 10.85 -14.05
CA ASN A 371 1.09 11.55 -15.32
C ASN A 371 2.50 11.36 -15.90
N GLY A 372 3.07 10.17 -15.73
CA GLY A 372 4.44 9.83 -16.17
C GLY A 372 5.54 10.30 -15.23
N VAL A 373 5.23 11.08 -14.19
CA VAL A 373 6.18 11.44 -13.14
C VAL A 373 6.27 10.30 -12.13
N LEU A 374 7.48 9.78 -11.96
CA LEU A 374 7.79 8.70 -11.04
C LEU A 374 7.45 9.05 -9.59
N ALA A 375 6.66 8.20 -8.93
CA ALA A 375 6.30 8.36 -7.52
C ALA A 375 7.38 7.86 -6.55
N ILE A 376 8.47 7.26 -7.07
CA ILE A 376 9.51 6.66 -6.24
C ILE A 376 10.29 7.73 -5.47
N GLY A 377 10.45 7.53 -4.16
CA GLY A 377 11.19 8.47 -3.31
C GLY A 377 10.41 9.73 -2.94
N MET A 378 9.22 9.92 -3.50
CA MET A 378 8.36 11.03 -3.12
C MET A 378 7.84 10.84 -1.69
N SER A 379 7.75 11.96 -0.98
CA SER A 379 7.03 12.10 0.28
C SER A 379 5.52 12.29 0.04
N ASN A 380 4.72 12.15 1.09
CA ASN A 380 3.28 12.47 1.01
C ASN A 380 3.02 13.93 0.63
N SER A 381 3.91 14.85 1.04
CA SER A 381 3.86 16.27 0.71
C SER A 381 4.13 16.58 -0.76
N GLU A 382 4.69 15.65 -1.53
CA GLU A 382 4.91 15.82 -2.97
C GLU A 382 3.80 15.15 -3.78
N LEU A 383 3.47 13.89 -3.46
CA LEU A 383 2.50 13.12 -4.24
C LEU A 383 1.06 13.65 -4.09
N ILE A 384 0.64 14.02 -2.87
CA ILE A 384 -0.74 14.45 -2.60
C ILE A 384 -1.07 15.75 -3.33
N PRO A 385 -0.24 16.81 -3.27
CA PRO A 385 -0.48 18.02 -4.06
C PRO A 385 -0.50 17.75 -5.56
N MET A 386 0.42 16.93 -6.08
CA MET A 386 0.45 16.57 -7.50
C MET A 386 -0.88 15.94 -7.97
N LEU A 387 -1.48 15.07 -7.15
CA LEU A 387 -2.79 14.49 -7.43
C LEU A 387 -3.94 15.51 -7.32
N LYS A 388 -3.88 16.43 -6.34
CA LYS A 388 -4.91 17.45 -6.11
C LYS A 388 -4.92 18.54 -7.18
N GLU A 389 -3.76 18.87 -7.75
CA GLU A 389 -3.61 19.84 -8.83
C GLU A 389 -4.30 19.38 -10.12
N GLN A 390 -4.43 18.06 -10.30
CA GLN A 390 -5.15 17.50 -11.44
C GLN A 390 -6.64 17.84 -11.37
N ARG A 391 -7.10 18.67 -12.32
CA ARG A 391 -8.49 19.13 -12.37
C ARG A 391 -9.46 18.05 -12.82
N ASN A 392 -9.33 17.61 -14.07
CA ASN A 392 -10.36 16.80 -14.73
C ASN A 392 -9.86 15.41 -15.13
N LYS A 393 -8.55 15.23 -15.26
CA LYS A 393 -7.93 13.98 -15.72
C LYS A 393 -6.63 13.72 -14.97
N VAL A 394 -6.40 12.47 -14.59
CA VAL A 394 -5.10 11.99 -14.10
C VAL A 394 -4.83 10.60 -14.68
N THR A 395 -3.58 10.36 -15.05
CA THR A 395 -3.08 9.03 -15.40
C THR A 395 -2.27 8.50 -14.23
N LEU A 396 -2.69 7.39 -13.65
CA LEU A 396 -1.92 6.66 -12.65
C LEU A 396 -1.27 5.46 -13.32
N THR A 397 0.05 5.37 -13.28
CA THR A 397 0.72 4.11 -13.59
C THR A 397 0.79 3.32 -12.30
N VAL A 398 0.18 2.13 -12.29
CA VAL A 398 0.07 1.28 -11.11
C VAL A 398 0.58 -0.13 -11.36
N VAL A 399 0.96 -0.82 -10.29
CA VAL A 399 1.25 -2.26 -10.28
C VAL A 399 0.24 -2.95 -9.36
N SER A 400 -0.45 -3.94 -9.89
CA SER A 400 -1.41 -4.76 -9.12
C SER A 400 -0.79 -6.10 -8.73
N TRP A 401 -1.19 -6.61 -7.57
CA TRP A 401 -0.65 -7.84 -7.00
C TRP A 401 -1.77 -8.83 -6.65
N PRO A 402 -1.48 -10.15 -6.61
CA PRO A 402 -2.43 -11.12 -6.05
C PRO A 402 -2.79 -10.73 -4.62
N GLY A 403 -4.07 -10.44 -4.37
CA GLY A 403 -4.53 -9.98 -3.06
C GLY A 403 -4.81 -8.48 -2.95
N SER A 404 -4.58 -7.68 -4.00
CA SER A 404 -5.28 -6.39 -4.14
C SER A 404 -6.79 -6.69 -4.07
N LEU A 405 -7.44 -6.23 -3.00
CA LEU A 405 -8.84 -6.51 -2.70
C LEU A 405 -9.71 -6.07 -3.89
N VAL A 406 -10.57 -6.98 -4.37
CA VAL A 406 -11.61 -6.71 -5.38
C VAL A 406 -12.77 -5.97 -4.72
#